data_AF-A0A5C1QI40-F1
#
_entry.id   AF-A0A5C1QI40-F1
#
_cell.length_a   1.000
_cell.length_b   1.000
_cell.length_c   1.000
_cell.angle_alpha   90.00
_cell.angle_beta   90.00
_cell.angle_gamma   90.00
#
_symmetry.space_group_name_H-M   'P 1'
#
loop_
_entity.id
_entity.type
_entity.pdbx_description
1 polymer ?
#
loop_
_entity_poly.entity_id
_entity_poly.type
_entity_poly.pdbx_seq_one_letter_code
_entity_poly.pdbx_strand_id
1 'polypeptide(L)' 'MFQRFFFLEENEEIAGVFTDVDEAQEIALYLREDHPLDHFRLYSLTTAEIENYPDAFEYAEDAGLVQHN' A
#
# COMPACT_ATOMS: atom_id res chain seq x y z
N MET A 1 -6.38 -13.42 13.77
CA MET A 1 -5.27 -12.96 12.92
C MET A 1 -5.80 -11.73 12.21
N PHE A 2 -5.25 -10.55 12.45
CA PHE A 2 -5.70 -9.33 11.76
C PHE A 2 -5.07 -9.32 10.37
N GLN A 3 -5.89 -9.23 9.33
CA GLN A 3 -5.38 -9.04 7.98
C GLN A 3 -4.79 -7.63 7.89
N ARG A 4 -3.57 -7.55 7.32
CA ARG A 4 -2.82 -6.32 7.17
C ARG A 4 -2.46 -6.16 5.71
N PHE A 5 -2.59 -4.94 5.24
CA PHE A 5 -2.25 -4.51 3.89
C PHE A 5 -1.05 -3.59 3.97
N PHE A 6 -0.15 -3.70 3.02
CA PHE A 6 1.04 -2.87 2.91
C PHE A 6 0.88 -1.95 1.72
N PHE A 7 0.95 -0.65 1.95
CA PHE A 7 0.77 0.38 0.95
C PHE A 7 2.10 1.04 0.67
N LEU A 8 2.39 1.18 -0.62
CA LEU A 8 3.53 1.94 -1.11
C LEU A 8 3.02 3.26 -1.68
N GLU A 9 3.43 4.36 -1.05
CA GLU A 9 3.21 5.72 -1.52
C GLU A 9 4.44 6.22 -2.26
N GLU A 10 4.21 6.88 -3.39
CA GLU A 10 5.16 7.63 -4.19
C GLU A 10 4.66 9.07 -4.32
N ASN A 11 5.41 10.04 -3.79
CA ASN A 11 5.07 11.46 -3.87
C ASN A 11 3.63 11.79 -3.39
N GLU A 12 3.20 11.17 -2.28
CA GLU A 12 1.87 11.32 -1.67
C GLU A 12 0.71 10.63 -2.43
N GLU A 13 1.01 9.85 -3.48
CA GLU A 13 0.04 9.01 -4.18
C GLU A 13 0.30 7.52 -3.94
N ILE A 14 -0.75 6.71 -3.83
CA ILE A 14 -0.60 5.27 -3.64
C ILE A 14 -0.21 4.62 -4.97
N ALA A 15 1.00 4.07 -5.01
CA ALA A 15 1.56 3.38 -6.17
C ALA A 15 1.32 1.86 -6.13
N GLY A 16 1.02 1.28 -4.96
CA GLY A 16 0.74 -0.14 -4.84
C GLY A 16 0.19 -0.58 -3.49
N VAL A 17 -0.49 -1.72 -3.48
CA VAL A 17 -0.99 -2.40 -2.28
C VAL A 17 -0.63 -3.89 -2.33
N PHE A 18 -0.16 -4.42 -1.20
CA PHE A 18 0.36 -5.78 -1.08
C PHE A 18 -0.19 -6.46 0.18
N THR A 19 -0.23 -7.80 0.15
CA THR A 19 -0.59 -8.62 1.32
C THR A 19 0.62 -9.28 1.99
N ASP A 20 1.77 -9.27 1.31
CA ASP A 20 3.05 -9.75 1.79
C ASP A 20 4.00 -8.56 2.01
N VAL A 21 4.72 -8.57 3.13
CA VAL A 21 5.65 -7.49 3.49
C VAL A 21 6.96 -7.56 2.71
N ASP A 22 7.42 -8.77 2.38
CA ASP A 22 8.67 -8.99 1.68
C ASP A 22 8.52 -8.53 0.21
N GLU A 23 7.38 -8.85 -0.42
CA GLU A 23 7.02 -8.34 -1.74
C GLU A 23 6.96 -6.80 -1.75
N ALA A 24 6.28 -6.20 -0.78
CA ALA A 24 6.15 -4.74 -0.70
C ALA A 24 7.51 -4.04 -0.53
N GLN A 25 8.43 -4.62 0.24
CA GLN A 25 9.78 -4.09 0.43
C GLN A 25 10.63 -4.22 -0.83
N GLU A 26 10.55 -5.36 -1.52
CA GLU A 26 11.27 -5.59 -2.76
C GLU A 26 10.85 -4.59 -3.85
N ILE A 27 9.54 -4.39 -4.04
CA ILE A 27 9.03 -3.40 -5.00
C ILE A 27 9.43 -1.98 -4.60
N ALA A 28 9.35 -1.63 -3.31
CA ALA A 28 9.78 -0.31 -2.83
C ALA A 28 11.28 -0.03 -3.06
N LEU A 29 12.12 -1.08 -2.98
CA LEU A 29 13.54 -0.99 -3.32
C LEU A 29 13.73 -0.73 -4.82
N TYR A 30 13.06 -1.52 -5.67
CA TYR A 30 13.16 -1.35 -7.11
C TYR A 30 12.73 0.06 -7.57
N LEU A 31 11.61 0.56 -7.05
CA LEU A 31 11.14 1.91 -7.40
C LEU A 31 12.11 3.00 -6.92
N ARG A 32 12.73 2.85 -5.75
CA ARG A 32 13.78 3.77 -5.30
C ARG A 32 15.02 3.78 -6.17
N GLU A 33 15.38 2.65 -6.77
CA GLU A 33 16.52 2.57 -7.69
C GLU A 33 16.21 3.20 -9.05
N ASP A 34 15.00 3.01 -9.56
CA ASP A 34 14.56 3.55 -10.86
C ASP A 34 14.24 5.06 -10.78
N HIS A 35 13.67 5.49 -9.65
CA HIS A 35 13.21 6.86 -9.37
C HIS A 35 13.88 7.48 -8.14
N PRO A 36 15.21 7.72 -8.15
CA PRO A 36 15.96 8.10 -6.95
C PRO A 36 15.64 9.51 -6.40
N LEU A 37 14.89 10.32 -7.14
CA LEU A 37 14.46 11.67 -6.73
C LEU A 37 13.08 11.68 -6.05
N ASP A 38 12.30 10.61 -6.21
CA ASP A 38 10.94 10.52 -5.71
C ASP A 38 10.89 10.10 -4.24
N HIS A 39 9.87 10.58 -3.51
CA HIS A 39 9.70 10.26 -2.11
C HIS A 39 8.83 9.00 -1.96
N PHE A 40 9.44 7.92 -1.51
CA PHE A 40 8.73 6.66 -1.25
C PHE A 40 8.49 6.42 0.24
N ARG A 41 7.26 6.05 0.57
CA ARG A 41 6.83 5.66 1.92
C ARG A 41 6.12 4.31 1.88
N LEU A 42 6.63 3.35 2.65
CA LEU A 42 5.93 2.09 2.90
C LEU A 42 5.28 2.15 4.27
N TYR A 43 3.98 1.87 4.33
CA TYR A 43 3.22 1.77 5.59
C TYR A 43 2.25 0.61 5.52
N SER A 44 1.65 0.27 6.66
CA SER A 44 0.71 -0.83 6.74
C SER A 44 -0.55 -0.42 7.48
N LEU A 45 -1.70 -0.85 6.97
CA LEU A 45 -2.98 -0.67 7.61
C LEU A 45 -3.63 -2.03 7.84
N THR A 46 -4.26 -2.21 9.00
CA THR A 46 -5.18 -3.32 9.22
C THR A 46 -6.54 -3.05 8.56
N THR A 47 -7.36 -4.09 8.42
CA THR A 47 -8.73 -3.96 7.90
C THR A 47 -9.62 -2.98 8.70
N ALA A 48 -9.33 -2.75 9.98
CA ALA A 48 -10.06 -1.76 10.78
C ALA A 48 -9.49 -0.34 10.61
N GLU A 49 -8.19 -0.22 10.37
CA GLU A 49 -7.56 1.08 10.14
C GLU A 49 -7.91 1.62 8.77
N ILE A 50 -7.87 0.78 7.73
CA ILE A 50 -8.10 1.16 6.32
C ILE A 50 -9.46 1.85 6.09
N GLU A 51 -10.49 1.52 6.88
CA GLU A 51 -11.79 2.21 6.82
C GLU A 51 -11.70 3.72 7.14
N ASN A 52 -10.64 4.15 7.82
CA ASN A 52 -10.37 5.56 8.13
C ASN A 52 -9.47 6.26 7.09
N TYR A 53 -9.03 5.54 6.05
CA TYR A 53 -8.17 6.03 4.97
C TYR A 53 -8.87 5.81 3.62
N PRO A 54 -9.74 6.74 3.17
CA PRO A 54 -10.56 6.56 1.98
C PRO A 54 -9.75 6.19 0.73
N ASP A 55 -8.64 6.88 0.49
CA ASP A 55 -7.79 6.67 -0.68
C ASP A 55 -7.16 5.26 -0.67
N ALA A 56 -6.68 4.81 0.49
CA ALA A 56 -6.12 3.47 0.66
C ALA A 56 -7.21 2.39 0.56
N PHE A 57 -8.42 2.67 1.04
CA PHE A 57 -9.56 1.78 0.94
C PHE A 57 -9.97 1.58 -0.52
N GLU A 58 -10.15 2.65 -1.28
CA GLU A 58 -10.51 2.62 -2.69
C GLU A 58 -9.48 1.82 -3.50
N TYR A 59 -8.19 2.09 -3.25
CA TYR A 59 -7.11 1.37 -3.93
C TYR A 59 -7.10 -0.12 -3.58
N ALA A 60 -7.34 -0.48 -2.32
CA ALA A 60 -7.42 -1.88 -1.90
C ALA A 60 -8.69 -2.58 -2.42
N GLU A 61 -9.79 -1.86 -2.61
CA GLU A 61 -11.02 -2.38 -3.19
C GLU A 61 -10.84 -2.65 -4.69
N ASP A 62 -10.23 -1.72 -5.43
CA ASP A 62 -9.86 -1.89 -6.83
C ASP A 62 -8.90 -3.07 -7.05
N ALA A 63 -7.99 -3.30 -6.09
CA ALA A 63 -7.11 -4.46 -6.07
C ALA A 63 -7.82 -5.78 -5.66
N GLY A 64 -9.10 -5.72 -5.28
CA GLY A 64 -9.89 -6.88 -4.85
C GLY A 64 -9.51 -7.43 -3.47
N LEU A 65 -8.81 -6.64 -2.65
CA LEU A 65 -8.33 -7.04 -1.33
C LEU A 65 -9.34 -6.75 -0.21
N VAL A 66 -10.20 -5.75 -0.41
CA VAL A 66 -11.32 -5.42 0.46
C VAL A 66 -12.61 -5.30 -0.37
N GLN A 67 -13.76 -5.36 0.29
CA GLN A 67 -15.08 -5.14 -0.32
C GLN A 67 -15.90 -4.25 0.61
N HIS A 68 -16.63 -3.28 0.07
CA HIS A 68 -17.76 -2.66 0.77
C HIS A 68 -18.77 -3.75 1.18
N ASN A 69 -19.01 -3.90 2.48
CA ASN A 69 -20.12 -4.69 3.02
C ASN A 69 -21.43 -3.90 2.97
#